data_AF-A0A974YH70-F1
#
_entry.id   AF-A0A974YH70-F1
#
_cell.length_a   1.000
_cell.length_b   1.000
_cell.length_c   1.000
_cell.angle_alpha   90.00
_cell.angle_beta   90.00
_cell.angle_gamma   90.00
#
_symmetry.space_group_name_H-M   'P 1'
#
loop_
_entity.id
_entity.type
_entity.pdbx_description
1 polymer ?
#
loop_
_entity_poly.entity_id
_entity_poly.type
_entity_poly.pdbx_seq_one_letter_code
_entity_poly.pdbx_strand_id
1 'polypeptide(L)' 'MTDDRACIPTIKDLFDFYQRWPDLRPRMVRLVASPRLDAKERTILSAMIDLVDRVGPSDLSQDD' A
#
# COMPACT_ATOMS: atom_id res chain seq x y z
N MET A 1 -29.12 2.39 7.92
CA MET A 1 -28.00 3.13 7.31
C MET A 1 -26.76 2.76 8.09
N THR A 2 -26.13 1.65 7.72
CA THR A 2 -24.96 1.14 8.46
C THR A 2 -23.72 1.58 7.72
N ASP A 3 -22.90 2.33 8.44
CA ASP A 3 -21.60 2.87 8.08
C ASP A 3 -20.71 1.76 7.49
N ASP A 4 -20.57 1.75 6.16
CA ASP A 4 -19.55 1.00 5.43
C ASP A 4 -18.20 1.66 5.75
N ARG A 5 -17.72 1.45 6.98
CA ARG A 5 -16.33 1.72 7.32
C ARG A 5 -15.53 0.81 6.43
N ALA A 6 -14.87 1.41 5.45
CA ALA A 6 -13.84 0.83 4.61
C ALA A 6 -12.78 0.13 5.49
N CYS A 7 -13.12 -1.05 5.98
CA CYS A 7 -12.23 -1.93 6.69
C CYS A 7 -11.36 -2.49 5.57
N ILE A 8 -10.16 -1.92 5.40
CA ILE A 8 -9.20 -2.45 4.46
C ILE A 8 -9.07 -3.94 4.82
N PRO A 9 -9.48 -4.87 3.95
CA PRO A 9 -9.51 -6.28 4.28
C PRO A 9 -8.13 -6.67 4.78
N THR A 10 -8.07 -7.30 5.95
CA THR A 10 -6.82 -7.64 6.64
C THR A 10 -5.88 -8.29 5.64
N ILE A 11 -4.76 -7.63 5.37
CA ILE A 11 -3.74 -8.13 4.46
C ILE A 11 -3.21 -9.40 5.10
N LYS A 12 -3.52 -10.56 4.50
CA LYS A 12 -3.14 -11.86 5.08
C LYS A 12 -1.66 -12.14 4.86
N ASP A 13 -1.19 -11.89 3.64
CA ASP A 13 0.14 -12.24 3.19
C ASP A 13 0.69 -11.17 2.25
N LEU A 14 2.02 -11.15 2.09
CA LEU A 14 2.72 -10.25 1.15
C LEU A 14 2.21 -10.45 -0.29
N PHE A 15 1.86 -11.69 -0.65
CA PHE A 15 1.29 -12.01 -1.96
C PHE A 15 -0.11 -11.40 -2.16
N ASP A 16 -0.99 -11.49 -1.16
CA ASP A 16 -2.34 -10.86 -1.20
C ASP A 16 -2.22 -9.33 -1.27
N PHE A 17 -1.24 -8.74 -0.59
CA PHE A 17 -0.93 -7.33 -0.70
C PHE A 17 -0.47 -6.95 -2.11
N TYR A 18 0.47 -7.71 -2.67
CA TYR A 18 1.02 -7.46 -4.01
C TYR A 18 -0.06 -7.57 -5.09
N GLN A 19 -0.93 -8.57 -5.00
CA GLN A 19 -2.07 -8.70 -5.93
C GLN A 19 -3.02 -7.49 -5.88
N ARG A 20 -3.19 -6.87 -4.70
CA ARG A 20 -4.03 -5.69 -4.51
C ARG A 20 -3.30 -4.38 -4.75
N TRP A 21 -1.97 -4.42 -4.87
CA TRP A 21 -1.15 -3.22 -5.05
C TRP A 21 -1.57 -2.34 -6.23
N PRO A 22 -1.92 -2.89 -7.41
CA PRO A 22 -2.39 -2.07 -8.54
C PRO A 22 -3.59 -1.17 -8.19
N ASP A 23 -4.51 -1.66 -7.33
CA ASP A 23 -5.68 -0.91 -6.86
C ASP A 23 -5.38 0.03 -5.67
N LEU A 24 -4.45 -0.35 -4.81
CA LEU A 24 -4.05 0.41 -3.62
C LEU A 24 -3.12 1.58 -3.95
N ARG A 25 -2.17 1.37 -4.88
CA ARG A 25 -1.18 2.35 -5.31
C ARG A 25 -1.77 3.72 -5.67
N PRO A 26 -2.79 3.86 -6.54
CA PRO A 26 -3.34 5.16 -6.87
C PRO A 26 -3.98 5.87 -5.67
N ARG A 27 -4.54 5.10 -4.71
CA ARG A 27 -5.10 5.66 -3.47
C ARG A 27 -4.00 6.20 -2.56
N MET A 28 -2.90 5.47 -2.41
CA MET A 28 -1.75 5.90 -1.63
C MET A 28 -1.04 7.11 -2.24
N VAL A 29 -0.85 7.13 -3.57
CA VAL A 29 -0.28 8.28 -4.29
C VAL A 29 -1.15 9.54 -4.10
N ARG A 30 -2.48 9.38 -4.18
CA ARG A 30 -3.42 10.49 -3.91
C ARG A 30 -3.35 10.96 -2.45
N LEU A 31 -3.08 10.07 -1.51
CA LEU A 31 -2.91 10.41 -0.09
C LEU A 31 -1.61 11.19 0.14
N VAL A 32 -0.50 10.78 -0.48
CA VAL A 32 0.78 11.52 -0.50
C VAL A 32 0.59 12.94 -1.04
N ALA A 33 -0.16 13.10 -2.13
CA ALA A 33 -0.46 14.40 -2.72
C ALA A 33 -1.40 15.27 -1.88
N SER A 34 -2.06 14.70 -0.86
CA SER A 34 -2.98 15.43 0.00
C SER A 34 -2.24 16.37 0.97
N PRO A 35 -2.78 17.55 1.28
CA PRO A 35 -2.24 18.44 2.31
C PRO A 35 -2.50 17.94 3.74
N ARG A 36 -3.19 16.78 3.90
CA ARG A 36 -3.50 16.20 5.21
C ARG A 36 -2.30 15.50 5.87
N LEU A 37 -1.31 15.09 5.08
CA LEU A 37 -0.10 14.47 5.59
C LEU A 37 0.96 15.55 5.82
N ASP A 38 1.66 15.46 6.94
CA ASP A 38 2.85 16.26 7.17
C ASP A 38 4.00 15.81 6.25
N ALA A 39 5.08 16.60 6.21
CA ALA A 39 6.22 16.30 5.35
C ALA A 39 6.91 14.96 5.67
N LYS A 40 6.88 14.54 6.93
CA LYS A 40 7.52 13.30 7.40
C LYS A 40 6.66 12.10 7.03
N GLU A 41 5.36 12.14 7.28
CA GLU A 41 4.37 11.14 6.89
C GLU A 41 4.35 10.95 5.38
N ARG A 42 4.40 12.04 4.62
CA ARG A 42 4.50 12.01 3.16
C ARG A 42 5.77 11.28 2.70
N THR A 43 6.90 11.56 3.34
CA THR A 43 8.18 10.91 3.01
C THR A 43 8.15 9.43 3.31
N ILE A 44 7.63 9.04 4.48
CA ILE A 44 7.49 7.63 4.89
C ILE A 44 6.57 6.88 3.92
N LEU A 45 5.41 7.46 3.59
CA LEU A 45 4.46 6.82 2.69
C LEU A 45 4.99 6.72 1.26
N SER A 46 5.74 7.73 0.79
CA SER A 46 6.41 7.68 -0.52
C SER A 46 7.47 6.58 -0.56
N ALA A 47 8.27 6.45 0.50
CA ALA A 47 9.25 5.37 0.61
C ALA A 47 8.59 3.98 0.65
N MET A 48 7.41 3.85 1.28
CA MET A 48 6.65 2.59 1.23
C MET A 48 6.13 2.28 -0.17
N ILE A 49 5.63 3.28 -0.90
CA ILE A 49 5.21 3.10 -2.31
C ILE A 49 6.39 2.62 -3.15
N ASP A 50 7.55 3.27 -3.01
CA ASP A 50 8.76 2.90 -3.75
C ASP A 50 9.27 1.50 -3.39
N LEU A 51 9.18 1.12 -2.11
CA LEU A 51 9.54 -0.22 -1.66
C LEU A 51 8.66 -1.28 -2.34
N VAL A 52 7.34 -1.07 -2.34
CA VAL A 52 6.38 -2.03 -2.90
C VAL A 52 6.45 -2.06 -4.43
N ASP A 53 6.68 -0.91 -5.08
CA ASP A 53 6.92 -0.84 -6.54
C ASP A 53 8.18 -1.62 -6.96
N ARG A 54 9.12 -1.84 -6.03
CA ARG A 54 10.35 -2.63 -6.26
C ARG A 54 10.20 -4.11 -5.91
N VAL A 55 9.19 -4.51 -5.14
CA VAL A 55 8.93 -5.92 -4.84
C VAL A 55 8.55 -6.61 -6.15
N GLY A 56 9.41 -7.51 -6.61
CA GLY A 56 9.14 -8.33 -7.78
C GLY A 56 8.46 -9.63 -7.40
N PRO A 57 7.87 -10.37 -8.37
CA PRO A 57 7.39 -11.73 -8.13
C PRO A 57 8.49 -12.65 -7.56
N SER A 58 9.77 -12.36 -7.81
CA SER A 58 10.92 -13.07 -7.25
C SER A 58 11.10 -12.86 -5.74
N ASP A 59 10.69 -11.72 -5.18
CA ASP A 59 10.70 -11.45 -3.73
C ASP A 59 9.51 -12.11 -3.00
N LEU A 60 8.49 -12.53 -3.75
CA LEU A 60 7.31 -13.23 -3.21
C LEU A 60 7.53 -14.74 -3.10
N SER A 61 8.60 -15.25 -3.70
CA SER A 61 9.05 -16.63 -3.53
C SER A 61 9.53 -16.79 -2.09
N GLN A 62 8.79 -17.54 -1.28
CA GLN A 62 9.38 -18.11 -0.07
C GLN A 62 10.42 -19.12 -0.55
N ASP A 63 11.70 -18.73 -0.54
CA ASP A 63 12.79 -19.70 -0.57
C ASP A 63 12.71 -20.49 0.75
N ASP A 64 12.22 -21.73 0.62
CA ASP A 64 12.20 -22.90 1.53
C ASP A 64 11.73 -22.73 2.99
#